data_AF-A0A7J8ENS2-F1
#
_entry.id   AF-A0A7J8ENS2-F1
#
_cell.length_a   1.000
_cell.length_b   1.000
_cell.length_c   1.000
_cell.angle_alpha   90.00
_cell.angle_beta   90.00
_cell.angle_gamma   90.00
#
_symmetry.space_group_name_H-M   'P 1'
#
loop_
_entity.id
_entity.type
_entity.pdbx_description
1 polymer ?
#
loop_
_entity_poly.entity_id
_entity_poly.type
_entity_poly.pdbx_seq_one_letter_code
_entity_poly.pdbx_strand_id
1 'polypeptide(L)'
;MVQDKPLRTSWQRKMKERQERKLTKDFARHLEEEKERRRQEKKQRRAENLRRRLENERKAEIVQVIRNPAKLKRAKKKQLRSIQKRDTLALLQKQPPQQPAAKV
;
A
#
# COMPACT_ATOMS: atom_id res chain seq x y z
N MET A 1 -70.80 -13.41 -7.93
CA MET A 1 -69.32 -13.39 -7.85
C MET A 1 -68.77 -13.43 -9.27
N VAL A 2 -68.16 -12.35 -9.73
CA VAL A 2 -67.53 -12.30 -11.06
C VAL A 2 -66.14 -12.92 -10.93
N GLN A 3 -65.88 -14.02 -11.64
CA GLN A 3 -64.53 -14.58 -11.74
C GLN A 3 -63.80 -13.87 -12.88
N ASP A 4 -62.82 -13.04 -12.54
CA ASP A 4 -61.94 -12.43 -13.53
C ASP A 4 -61.14 -13.50 -14.28
N LYS A 5 -61.15 -13.42 -15.61
CA LYS A 5 -60.32 -14.28 -16.46
C LYS A 5 -58.85 -13.95 -16.16
N PRO A 6 -58.02 -14.93 -15.76
CA PRO A 6 -56.61 -14.64 -15.49
C PRO A 6 -55.96 -14.17 -16.79
N LEU A 7 -55.31 -13.00 -16.76
CA LEU A 7 -54.55 -12.49 -17.90
C LEU A 7 -53.43 -13.47 -18.25
N ARG A 8 -53.70 -14.39 -19.18
CA ARG A 8 -52.70 -15.32 -19.70
C ARG A 8 -51.74 -14.54 -20.58
N THR A 9 -50.51 -14.34 -20.10
CA THR A 9 -49.42 -13.84 -20.93
C THR A 9 -48.97 -14.90 -21.92
N SER A 10 -48.70 -14.49 -23.16
CA SER A 10 -48.19 -15.39 -24.19
C SER A 10 -46.81 -15.95 -23.81
N TRP A 11 -46.49 -17.14 -24.32
CA TRP A 11 -45.21 -17.79 -24.08
C TRP A 11 -44.01 -16.93 -24.49
N GLN A 12 -44.13 -16.24 -25.63
CA GLN A 12 -43.12 -15.29 -26.12
C GLN A 12 -42.85 -14.17 -25.12
N ARG A 13 -43.90 -13.61 -24.49
CA ARG A 13 -43.75 -12.57 -23.47
C ARG A 13 -43.02 -13.09 -22.23
N LYS A 14 -43.31 -14.32 -21.80
CA LYS A 14 -42.60 -14.96 -20.67
C LYS A 14 -41.12 -15.20 -20.98
N MET A 15 -40.80 -15.57 -22.22
CA MET A 15 -39.40 -15.75 -22.65
C MET A 15 -38.64 -14.44 -22.71
N LYS A 16 -39.25 -13.38 -23.27
CA LYS A 16 -38.67 -12.04 -23.29
C LYS A 16 -38.37 -11.53 -21.88
N GLU A 17 -39.32 -11.66 -20.96
CA GLU A 17 -39.15 -11.25 -19.58
C GLU A 17 -38.06 -12.06 -18.85
N ARG A 18 -37.95 -13.36 -19.13
CA ARG A 18 -36.87 -14.20 -18.59
C ARG A 18 -35.50 -13.75 -19.10
N GLN A 19 -35.39 -13.40 -20.38
CA GLN A 19 -34.16 -12.90 -20.98
C GLN A 19 -33.77 -11.54 -20.41
N GLU A 20 -34.73 -10.61 -20.30
CA GLU A 20 -34.51 -9.30 -19.68
C GLU A 20 -34.05 -9.44 -18.22
N ARG A 21 -34.72 -10.30 -17.43
CA ARG A 21 -34.30 -10.58 -16.06
C ARG A 21 -32.90 -11.16 -15.98
N LYS A 22 -32.47 -11.98 -16.94
CA LYS A 22 -31.10 -12.51 -17.00
C LYS A 22 -30.10 -11.39 -17.25
N LEU A 23 -30.34 -10.56 -18.27
CA LEU A 23 -29.48 -9.44 -18.62
C LEU A 23 -29.34 -8.44 -17.46
N THR A 24 -30.42 -8.10 -16.78
CA THR A 24 -30.39 -7.20 -15.62
C THR A 24 -29.57 -7.78 -14.47
N LYS A 25 -29.67 -9.09 -14.22
CA LYS A 25 -28.87 -9.76 -13.18
C LYS A 25 -27.39 -9.79 -13.54
N ASP A 26 -27.07 -10.10 -14.79
CA ASP A 26 -25.68 -10.14 -15.26
C ASP A 26 -25.04 -8.73 -15.20
N PHE A 27 -25.79 -7.70 -15.58
CA PHE A 27 -25.35 -6.31 -15.45
C PHE A 27 -25.15 -5.88 -14.00
N ALA A 28 -26.07 -6.25 -13.10
CA ALA A 28 -25.92 -5.96 -11.67
C ALA A 28 -24.66 -6.62 -11.08
N ARG A 29 -24.38 -7.88 -11.44
CA ARG A 29 -23.16 -8.59 -11.04
C ARG A 29 -21.90 -7.87 -11.53
N HIS A 30 -21.85 -7.48 -12.79
CA HIS A 30 -20.72 -6.71 -13.33
C HIS A 30 -20.47 -5.40 -12.57
N LEU A 31 -21.53 -4.68 -12.18
CA LEU A 31 -21.39 -3.46 -11.38
C LEU A 31 -20.84 -3.73 -9.97
N GLU A 32 -21.23 -4.84 -9.35
CA GLU A 32 -20.71 -5.23 -8.03
C GLU A 32 -19.24 -5.66 -8.12
N GLU A 33 -18.88 -6.45 -9.13
CA GLU A 33 -17.50 -6.87 -9.39
C GLU A 33 -16.57 -5.67 -9.62
N GLU A 34 -16.99 -4.70 -10.43
CA GLU A 34 -16.21 -3.47 -10.67
C GLU A 34 -16.01 -2.64 -9.39
N LYS A 35 -17.07 -2.53 -8.57
CA LYS A 35 -16.98 -1.87 -7.26
C LYS A 35 -16.02 -2.61 -6.34
N GLU A 36 -16.07 -3.93 -6.33
CA GLU A 36 -15.20 -4.76 -5.51
C GLU A 36 -13.73 -4.65 -5.96
N ARG A 37 -13.45 -4.79 -7.26
CA ARG A 37 -12.11 -4.59 -7.84
C ARG A 37 -11.53 -3.25 -7.44
N ARG A 38 -12.30 -2.17 -7.59
CA ARG A 38 -11.87 -0.82 -7.18
C ARG A 38 -11.57 -0.72 -5.68
N ARG A 39 -12.34 -1.40 -4.82
CA ARG A 39 -12.07 -1.44 -3.37
C ARG A 39 -10.82 -2.24 -3.06
N GLN A 40 -10.64 -3.40 -3.69
CA GLN A 40 -9.48 -4.26 -3.52
C GLN A 40 -8.20 -3.54 -3.97
N GLU A 41 -8.20 -2.87 -5.12
CA GLU A 41 -7.08 -2.05 -5.59
C GLU A 41 -6.73 -0.94 -4.59
N LYS A 42 -7.71 -0.22 -4.06
CA LYS A 42 -7.47 0.80 -3.02
C LYS A 42 -6.86 0.18 -1.77
N LYS A 43 -7.31 -1.01 -1.36
CA LYS A 43 -6.76 -1.74 -0.20
C LYS A 43 -5.31 -2.16 -0.46
N GLN A 44 -5.02 -2.69 -1.64
CA GLN A 44 -3.67 -3.06 -2.05
C GLN A 44 -2.73 -1.84 -2.08
N ARG A 45 -3.15 -0.73 -2.69
CA ARG A 45 -2.38 0.53 -2.71
C ARG A 45 -2.10 1.05 -1.30
N ARG A 46 -3.08 0.98 -0.39
CA ARG A 46 -2.88 1.38 1.01
C ARG A 46 -1.87 0.48 1.72
N ALA A 47 -1.97 -0.84 1.52
CA ALA A 47 -1.04 -1.80 2.10
C ALA A 47 0.39 -1.61 1.58
N GLU A 48 0.55 -1.36 0.28
CA GLU A 48 1.85 -1.07 -0.33
C GLU A 48 2.43 0.26 0.20
N ASN A 49 1.62 1.32 0.27
CA ASN A 49 2.06 2.59 0.84
C ASN A 49 2.47 2.46 2.31
N LEU A 50 1.76 1.65 3.09
CA LEU A 50 2.12 1.36 4.47
C LEU A 50 3.45 0.61 4.54
N ARG A 51 3.64 -0.43 3.71
CA ARG A 51 4.93 -1.15 3.62
C ARG A 51 6.07 -0.21 3.26
N ARG A 52 5.89 0.64 2.26
CA ARG A 52 6.89 1.65 1.87
C ARG A 52 7.20 2.64 3.00
N ARG A 53 6.19 3.06 3.79
CA ARG A 53 6.43 3.92 4.97
C ARG A 53 7.28 3.21 6.01
N LEU A 54 6.94 1.98 6.38
CA LEU A 54 7.69 1.18 7.35
C LEU A 54 9.13 0.93 6.86
N GLU A 55 9.31 0.63 5.58
CA GLU A 55 10.65 0.48 4.98
C GLU A 55 11.42 1.80 4.97
N ASN A 56 10.75 2.92 4.68
CA ASN A 56 11.36 4.25 4.71
C ASN A 56 11.72 4.66 6.14
N GLU A 57 10.93 4.29 7.14
CA GLU A 57 11.26 4.48 8.56
C GLU A 57 12.51 3.69 8.94
N ARG A 58 12.56 2.40 8.59
CA ARG A 58 13.75 1.56 8.77
C ARG A 58 14.97 2.13 8.05
N LYS A 59 14.82 2.61 6.81
CA LYS A 59 15.90 3.22 6.04
C LYS A 59 16.31 4.59 6.57
N ALA A 60 15.37 5.38 7.11
CA ALA A 60 15.67 6.66 7.74
C ALA A 60 16.40 6.48 9.08
N GLU A 61 16.19 5.35 9.75
CA GLU A 61 16.96 4.93 10.90
C GLU A 61 18.40 4.54 10.54
N ILE A 62 18.66 4.10 9.30
CA ILE A 62 20.01 3.86 8.80
C ILE A 62 20.73 5.21 8.65
N VAL A 63 21.57 5.52 9.62
CA VAL A 63 22.36 6.75 9.67
C VAL A 63 23.62 6.60 8.81
N GLN A 64 23.90 7.60 7.99
CA GLN A 64 25.20 7.73 7.34
C GLN A 64 26.20 8.39 8.29
N VAL A 65 27.24 7.67 8.68
CA VAL A 65 28.30 8.22 9.53
C VAL A 65 29.15 9.22 8.75
N ILE A 66 29.10 10.49 9.15
CA ILE A 66 29.91 11.56 8.57
C ILE A 66 31.24 11.64 9.33
N ARG A 67 32.29 11.04 8.75
CA ARG A 67 33.64 11.05 9.35
C ARG A 67 34.29 12.44 9.36
N ASN A 68 34.00 13.28 8.37
CA ASN A 68 34.53 14.65 8.29
C ASN A 68 33.38 15.68 8.35
N PRO A 69 33.21 16.42 9.46
CA PRO A 69 32.11 17.36 9.64
C PRO A 69 32.24 18.63 8.79
N ALA A 70 33.44 18.97 8.27
CA ALA A 70 33.62 20.12 7.39
C ALA A 70 32.82 19.99 6.07
N LYS A 71 32.44 18.76 5.70
CA LYS A 71 31.57 18.49 4.54
C LYS A 71 30.17 19.10 4.70
N LEU A 72 29.63 19.16 5.92
CA LEU A 72 28.33 19.80 6.19
C LEU A 72 28.39 21.32 5.92
N LYS A 73 29.52 21.96 6.23
CA LYS A 73 29.71 23.39 5.99
C LYS A 73 29.77 23.75 4.50
N ARG A 74 30.09 22.78 3.64
CA ARG A 74 30.13 22.95 2.16
C ARG A 74 28.79 22.64 1.49
N ALA A 75 27.85 22.03 2.20
CA ALA A 75 26.55 21.65 1.64
C ALA A 75 25.61 22.85 1.53
N LYS A 76 24.66 22.79 0.59
CA LYS A 76 23.68 23.87 0.38
C LYS A 76 22.72 23.96 1.57
N LYS A 77 22.36 25.17 1.99
CA LYS A 77 21.44 25.42 3.12
C LYS A 77 20.11 24.65 3.03
N LYS A 78 19.59 24.38 1.82
CA LYS A 78 18.37 23.57 1.62
C LYS A 78 18.56 22.10 2.02
N GLN A 79 19.73 21.51 1.75
CA GLN A 79 20.03 20.11 2.08
C GLN A 79 20.26 19.93 3.59
N LEU A 80 20.84 20.93 4.25
CA LEU A 80 21.06 20.89 5.69
C LEU A 80 19.76 20.86 6.51
N ARG A 81 18.65 21.40 5.98
CA ARG A 81 17.35 21.43 6.66
C ARG A 81 16.74 20.05 6.90
N SER A 82 17.09 19.05 6.09
CA SER A 82 16.58 17.69 6.23
C SER A 82 17.51 16.77 7.04
N ILE A 83 18.70 17.22 7.41
CA ILE A 83 19.66 16.40 8.16
C ILE A 83 19.27 16.40 9.63
N GLN A 84 19.07 15.20 10.18
CA GLN A 84 18.93 14.98 11.63
C GLN A 84 20.24 14.43 12.19
N LYS A 85 20.69 14.96 13.33
CA LYS A 85 21.84 14.42 14.04
C LYS A 85 21.40 13.19 14.85
N ARG A 86 22.03 12.05 14.61
CA ARG A 86 21.86 10.80 15.38
C ARG A 86 23.23 10.39 15.91
N ASP A 87 23.38 10.34 17.23
CA ASP A 87 24.67 10.02 17.84
C ASP A 87 24.87 8.49 17.87
N THR A 88 25.75 7.99 17.02
CA THR A 88 26.14 6.57 16.95
C THR A 88 27.41 6.27 17.77
N LEU A 89 28.00 7.26 18.44
CA LEU A 89 29.27 7.15 19.18
C LEU A 89 29.22 6.14 20.33
N ALA A 90 28.06 5.97 20.98
CA ALA A 90 27.86 5.01 22.07
C ALA A 90 28.06 3.55 21.63
N LEU A 91 27.83 3.24 20.34
CA LEU A 91 28.07 1.90 19.78
C LEU A 91 29.55 1.67 19.47
N LEU A 92 30.28 2.72 19.11
CA LEU A 92 31.70 2.65 18.77
C LEU A 92 32.59 2.44 20.01
N GLN A 93 32.20 3.01 21.15
CA GLN A 93 32.97 2.93 22.40
C GLN A 93 32.95 1.54 23.06
N LYS A 94 32.02 0.65 22.67
CA LYS A 94 31.90 -0.70 23.24
C LYS A 94 32.77 -1.76 22.59
N GLN A 95 33.57 -1.43 21.57
CA GLN A 95 34.55 -2.38 21.03
C GLN A 95 35.77 -2.42 21.95
N PRO A 96 36.04 -3.53 22.68
CA PRO A 96 37.28 -3.66 23.41
C PRO A 96 38.45 -3.60 22.42
N PRO A 97 39.60 -3.02 22.80
CA PRO A 97 40.78 -3.00 21.96
C PRO A 97 41.13 -4.45 21.60
N GLN A 98 41.19 -4.77 20.31
CA GLN A 98 41.73 -6.05 19.88
C GLN A 98 43.20 -6.08 20.31
N GLN A 99 43.51 -6.93 21.29
CA GLN A 99 44.88 -7.17 21.72
C GLN A 99 45.68 -7.62 20.49
N PRO A 100 46.87 -7.05 20.23
CA PRO A 100 47.69 -7.52 19.12
C PRO A 100 47.99 -9.00 19.36
N ALA A 101 47.62 -9.85 18.40
CA ALA A 101 47.96 -11.27 18.44
C ALA A 101 49.48 -11.37 18.64
N ALA A 102 49.88 -11.97 19.76
CA ALA A 102 51.28 -12.18 20.08
C ALA A 102 51.95 -12.87 18.88
N LYS A 103 52.91 -12.18 18.27
CA LYS A 103 53.78 -12.79 17.28
C LYS A 103 54.69 -13.76 18.04
N VAL A 104 54.66 -15.02 17.59
CA VAL A 104 55.52 -16.13 18.03
C VAL A 104 56.99 -15.75 17.92
#